data_AF-A0A8C4U2D7-F1
#
_entry.id   AF-A0A8C4U2D7-F1
#
_cell.length_a   1.000
_cell.length_b   1.000
_cell.length_c   1.000
_cell.angle_alpha   90.00
_cell.angle_beta   90.00
_cell.angle_gamma   90.00
#
_symmetry.space_group_name_H-M   'P 1'
#
loop_
_entity.id
_entity.type
_entity.pdbx_description
1 polymer ?
#
loop_
_entity_poly.entity_id
_entity_poly.type
_entity_poly.pdbx_seq_one_letter_code
_entity_poly.pdbx_strand_id
1 'polypeptide(L)'
;RSPVRPRSGWAMERMEVTETFAGISLPGHLHTQESLSFAATFPFRPTDVVIATYPKSGTTWMQEILTLLFSRGDVLPAKTIPNWERAPWLEQIYFRQALQDTATRRLITTHLPARVLGPALQHSKAKVIYVARNPKDVVVSFYHFHRLAKFLPDPGSFDTFLTRFLEGTVHYGSWFDHVKGWLGQRQLLDIFYVTYEELHQDLRGTAQRLSTFLGCPLGLETLGALEQHCSFATMRDNVMANYTLIPTEIMDHSQGSFMRKGVVGDWRDHFSPQQNALFNRLYQEEMGDLELPIPVGSPHIQPAPHMGVPGQTPARAKGQLPPQPRQALGFYGDIYYPAV
;
A
#
# COMPACT_ATOMS: atom_id res chain seq x y z
N ARG A 1 23.83 -17.26 -16.57
CA ARG A 1 22.79 -16.90 -17.55
C ARG A 1 22.35 -15.49 -17.21
N SER A 2 22.69 -14.50 -18.04
CA SER A 2 22.33 -13.10 -17.79
C SER A 2 20.81 -12.95 -17.83
N PRO A 3 20.17 -12.25 -16.87
CA PRO A 3 18.74 -11.97 -16.96
C PRO A 3 18.51 -11.00 -18.13
N VAL A 4 17.59 -11.38 -19.02
CA VAL A 4 17.14 -10.56 -20.13
C VAL A 4 16.50 -9.30 -19.54
N ARG A 5 17.13 -8.13 -19.73
CA ARG A 5 16.51 -6.85 -19.39
C ARG A 5 15.29 -6.64 -20.31
N PRO A 6 14.09 -6.34 -19.78
CA PRO A 6 12.97 -5.95 -20.63
C PRO A 6 13.36 -4.72 -21.47
N ARG A 7 13.09 -4.75 -22.77
CA ARG A 7 13.28 -3.59 -23.65
C ARG A 7 12.32 -2.48 -23.22
N SER A 8 12.73 -1.23 -23.43
CA SER A 8 12.03 -0.01 -23.01
C SER A 8 10.54 0.06 -23.42
N GLY A 9 10.14 -0.56 -24.53
CA GLY A 9 8.74 -0.61 -24.99
C GLY A 9 7.90 -1.77 -24.44
N TRP A 10 8.52 -2.80 -23.87
CA TRP A 10 7.82 -4.06 -23.53
C TRP A 10 6.80 -3.90 -22.38
N ALA A 11 7.04 -2.96 -21.46
CA ALA A 11 6.12 -2.69 -20.36
C ALA A 11 4.82 -2.03 -20.85
N MET A 12 4.89 -1.14 -21.85
CA MET A 12 3.71 -0.41 -22.34
C MET A 12 2.78 -1.27 -23.19
N GLU A 13 3.30 -2.28 -23.89
CA GLU A 13 2.50 -3.24 -24.67
C GLU A 13 1.56 -4.09 -23.79
N ARG A 14 1.80 -4.13 -22.48
CA ARG A 14 1.08 -4.99 -21.53
C ARG A 14 0.05 -4.26 -20.67
N MET A 15 -0.26 -3.00 -20.99
CA MET A 15 -1.19 -2.17 -20.22
C MET A 15 -2.60 -2.75 -20.15
N GLU A 16 -3.06 -3.42 -21.20
CA GLU A 16 -4.40 -4.04 -21.27
C GLU A 16 -4.40 -5.54 -20.95
N VAL A 17 -3.22 -6.13 -20.72
CA VAL A 17 -3.11 -7.56 -20.44
C VAL A 17 -3.61 -7.85 -19.03
N THR A 18 -4.42 -8.89 -18.88
CA THR A 18 -4.80 -9.45 -17.57
C THR A 18 -4.20 -10.84 -17.43
N GLU A 19 -3.39 -11.04 -16.40
CA GLU A 19 -2.86 -12.35 -16.02
C GLU A 19 -3.85 -13.05 -15.10
N THR A 20 -3.98 -14.38 -15.23
CA THR A 20 -4.73 -15.21 -14.26
C THR A 20 -3.77 -16.14 -13.56
N PHE A 21 -3.80 -16.16 -12.22
CA PHE A 21 -2.93 -17.01 -11.41
C PHE A 21 -3.63 -17.40 -10.12
N ALA A 22 -3.60 -18.68 -9.75
CA ALA A 22 -4.29 -19.20 -8.56
C ALA A 22 -5.76 -18.74 -8.42
N GLY A 23 -6.46 -18.67 -9.55
CA GLY A 23 -7.87 -18.29 -9.65
C GLY A 23 -8.18 -16.80 -9.48
N ILE A 24 -7.18 -15.91 -9.52
CA ILE A 24 -7.38 -14.45 -9.47
C ILE A 24 -6.78 -13.75 -10.68
N SER A 25 -7.37 -12.61 -11.05
CA SER A 25 -6.88 -11.73 -12.10
C SER A 25 -5.88 -10.70 -11.56
N LEU A 26 -4.78 -10.47 -12.28
CA LEU A 26 -3.70 -9.53 -11.95
C LEU A 26 -3.35 -8.65 -13.17
N PRO A 27 -2.97 -7.37 -13.00
CA PRO A 27 -2.66 -6.50 -14.13
C PRO A 27 -1.35 -6.92 -14.79
N GLY A 28 -1.40 -7.31 -16.07
CA GLY A 28 -0.29 -7.88 -16.82
C GLY A 28 0.86 -6.91 -17.10
N HIS A 29 0.61 -5.60 -17.00
CA HIS A 29 1.67 -4.58 -17.04
C HIS A 29 2.72 -4.78 -15.92
N LEU A 30 2.27 -5.22 -14.75
CA LEU A 30 3.11 -5.39 -13.57
C LEU A 30 3.51 -6.85 -13.32
N HIS A 31 2.78 -7.80 -13.91
CA HIS A 31 2.87 -9.22 -13.61
C HIS A 31 3.05 -10.07 -14.87
N THR A 32 3.79 -11.16 -14.73
CA THR A 32 3.81 -12.28 -15.68
C THR A 32 3.57 -13.58 -14.93
N GLN A 33 3.23 -14.66 -15.64
CA GLN A 33 3.24 -16.00 -15.05
C GLN A 33 4.57 -16.32 -14.37
N GLU A 34 5.70 -15.91 -14.96
CA GLU A 34 7.03 -16.10 -14.36
C GLU A 34 7.19 -15.34 -13.02
N SER A 35 6.81 -14.06 -12.97
CA SER A 35 6.94 -13.27 -11.73
C SER A 35 6.02 -13.80 -10.62
N LEU A 36 4.83 -14.28 -10.99
CA LEU A 36 3.84 -14.85 -10.07
C LEU A 36 4.28 -16.22 -9.54
N SER A 37 4.77 -17.12 -10.40
CA SER A 37 5.36 -18.40 -9.98
C SER A 37 6.58 -18.20 -9.09
N PHE A 38 7.41 -17.21 -9.39
CA PHE A 38 8.55 -16.86 -8.54
C PHE A 38 8.09 -16.38 -7.16
N ALA A 39 7.11 -15.48 -7.10
CA ALA A 39 6.56 -14.99 -5.84
C ALA A 39 6.01 -16.13 -4.96
N ALA A 40 5.27 -17.06 -5.56
CA ALA A 40 4.69 -18.21 -4.85
C ALA A 40 5.73 -19.19 -4.27
N THR A 41 6.97 -19.15 -4.75
CA THR A 41 8.06 -20.04 -4.32
C THR A 41 9.26 -19.27 -3.77
N PHE A 42 9.06 -18.00 -3.42
CA PHE A 42 10.15 -17.12 -3.01
C PHE A 42 10.86 -17.64 -1.75
N PRO A 43 12.20 -17.71 -1.74
CA PRO A 43 12.97 -18.18 -0.59
C PRO A 43 13.08 -17.09 0.47
N PHE A 44 12.04 -16.97 1.31
CA PHE A 44 12.02 -16.07 2.45
C PHE A 44 13.11 -16.42 3.47
N ARG A 45 13.68 -15.40 4.10
CA ARG A 45 14.67 -15.49 5.17
C ARG A 45 14.00 -15.27 6.53
N PRO A 46 14.58 -15.79 7.63
CA PRO A 46 14.11 -15.51 9.00
C PRO A 46 14.08 -14.03 9.38
N THR A 47 14.84 -13.19 8.68
CA THR A 47 14.91 -11.75 8.95
C THR A 47 14.06 -10.91 7.99
N ASP A 48 13.35 -11.53 7.06
CA ASP A 48 12.44 -10.81 6.17
C ASP A 48 11.20 -10.33 6.92
N VAL A 49 10.69 -9.18 6.49
CA VAL A 49 9.46 -8.60 6.98
C VAL A 49 8.55 -8.34 5.79
N VAL A 50 7.40 -9.00 5.79
CA VAL A 50 6.44 -9.01 4.67
C VAL A 50 5.24 -8.15 5.02
N ILE A 51 4.96 -7.13 4.22
CA ILE A 51 3.76 -6.30 4.30
C ILE A 51 2.72 -6.92 3.35
N ALA A 52 1.70 -7.56 3.92
CA ALA A 52 0.62 -8.18 3.18
C ALA A 52 -0.68 -7.38 3.37
N THR A 53 -1.35 -7.03 2.28
CA THR A 53 -2.59 -6.24 2.33
C THR A 53 -3.48 -6.57 1.14
N TYR A 54 -4.80 -6.47 1.28
CA TYR A 54 -5.62 -6.32 0.07
C TYR A 54 -5.37 -4.93 -0.55
N PRO A 55 -5.41 -4.76 -1.89
CA PRO A 55 -5.24 -3.46 -2.52
C PRO A 55 -6.01 -2.34 -1.82
N LYS A 56 -5.35 -1.19 -1.66
CA LYS A 56 -5.95 0.05 -1.11
C LYS A 56 -6.27 0.02 0.40
N SER A 57 -5.72 -0.92 1.14
CA SER A 57 -5.88 -1.04 2.60
C SER A 57 -4.86 -0.24 3.44
N GLY A 58 -4.06 0.63 2.82
CA GLY A 58 -3.07 1.46 3.53
C GLY A 58 -1.63 0.94 3.48
N THR A 59 -1.29 0.13 2.48
CA THR A 59 0.04 -0.47 2.28
C THR A 59 1.17 0.57 2.30
N THR A 60 1.01 1.68 1.56
CA THR A 60 1.99 2.77 1.51
C THR A 60 2.23 3.41 2.87
N TRP A 61 1.20 3.50 3.72
CA TRP A 61 1.36 4.02 5.07
C TRP A 61 2.23 3.09 5.92
N MET A 62 1.98 1.78 5.84
CA MET A 62 2.80 0.78 6.54
C MET A 62 4.24 0.71 6.01
N GLN A 63 4.45 0.88 4.69
CA GLN A 63 5.79 1.00 4.12
C GLN A 63 6.58 2.17 4.72
N GLU A 64 5.92 3.32 4.90
CA GLU A 64 6.55 4.50 5.49
C GLU A 64 6.87 4.31 6.97
N ILE A 65 5.92 3.76 7.73
CA ILE A 65 6.09 3.43 9.15
C ILE A 65 7.30 2.50 9.34
N LEU A 66 7.36 1.42 8.57
CA LEU A 66 8.44 0.43 8.68
C LEU A 66 9.79 0.96 8.23
N THR A 67 9.81 1.84 7.23
CA THR A 67 11.03 2.54 6.82
C THR A 67 11.61 3.34 7.98
N LEU A 68 10.78 4.16 8.64
CA LEU A 68 11.26 4.97 9.77
C LEU A 68 11.61 4.12 10.99
N LEU A 69 10.86 3.04 11.26
CA LEU A 69 11.21 2.10 12.33
C LEU A 69 12.58 1.45 12.10
N PHE A 70 12.89 1.01 10.88
CA PHE A 70 14.15 0.34 10.58
C PHE A 70 15.32 1.31 10.41
N SER A 71 15.04 2.54 10.00
CA SER A 71 16.01 3.63 9.98
C SER A 71 16.15 4.36 11.32
N ARG A 72 15.51 3.88 12.39
CA ARG A 72 15.56 4.48 13.74
C ARG A 72 15.21 5.98 13.75
N GLY A 73 14.20 6.36 12.97
CA GLY A 73 13.75 7.75 12.84
C GLY A 73 14.51 8.57 11.81
N ASP A 74 15.56 8.04 11.17
CA ASP A 74 16.19 8.72 10.03
C ASP A 74 15.22 8.75 8.83
N VAL A 75 14.86 9.97 8.46
CA VAL A 75 13.89 10.28 7.40
C VAL A 75 14.55 10.32 6.02
N LEU A 76 15.88 10.28 5.94
CA LEU A 76 16.60 10.40 4.69
C LEU A 76 16.14 9.34 3.66
N PRO A 77 16.06 8.03 3.98
CA PRO A 77 15.57 7.04 3.01
C PRO A 77 14.14 7.32 2.53
N ALA A 78 13.26 7.77 3.42
CA ALA A 78 11.88 8.11 3.06
C ALA A 78 11.78 9.35 2.15
N LYS A 79 12.78 10.24 2.17
CA LYS A 79 12.85 11.46 1.36
C LYS A 79 13.64 11.31 0.07
N THR A 80 14.49 10.28 -0.06
CA THR A 80 15.39 10.12 -1.21
C THR A 80 15.18 8.87 -2.03
N ILE A 81 14.52 7.85 -1.48
CA ILE A 81 14.29 6.56 -2.15
C ILE A 81 12.78 6.33 -2.27
N PRO A 82 12.26 6.06 -3.48
CA PRO A 82 10.85 5.74 -3.65
C PRO A 82 10.39 4.55 -2.79
N ASN A 83 9.16 4.60 -2.28
CA ASN A 83 8.62 3.56 -1.40
C ASN A 83 8.60 2.16 -2.03
N TRP A 84 8.39 2.06 -3.35
CA TRP A 84 8.45 0.79 -4.09
C TRP A 84 9.87 0.23 -4.26
N GLU A 85 10.92 1.01 -4.00
CA GLU A 85 12.30 0.51 -3.93
C GLU A 85 12.71 0.15 -2.50
N ARG A 86 12.19 0.88 -1.50
CA ARG A 86 12.42 0.57 -0.08
C ARG A 86 11.72 -0.72 0.36
N ALA A 87 10.53 -0.98 -0.18
CA ALA A 87 9.71 -2.15 0.13
C ALA A 87 9.10 -2.73 -1.16
N PRO A 88 9.91 -3.39 -2.01
CA PRO A 88 9.49 -3.83 -3.34
C PRO A 88 8.37 -4.88 -3.32
N TRP A 89 7.59 -4.89 -4.39
CA TRP A 89 6.42 -5.76 -4.56
C TRP A 89 6.80 -7.13 -5.08
N LEU A 90 6.61 -8.17 -4.26
CA LEU A 90 7.09 -9.53 -4.51
C LEU A 90 6.65 -10.11 -5.87
N GLU A 91 5.38 -9.89 -6.22
CA GLU A 91 4.76 -10.44 -7.42
C GLU A 91 5.11 -9.72 -8.72
N GLN A 92 5.77 -8.56 -8.64
CA GLN A 92 6.02 -7.72 -9.81
C GLN A 92 7.28 -8.14 -10.59
N ILE A 93 7.27 -7.85 -11.89
CA ILE A 93 8.37 -8.15 -12.83
C ILE A 93 9.70 -7.52 -12.37
N TYR A 94 9.64 -6.34 -11.73
CA TYR A 94 10.82 -5.58 -11.31
C TYR A 94 11.38 -6.02 -9.94
N PHE A 95 10.68 -6.89 -9.21
CA PHE A 95 11.03 -7.23 -7.83
C PHE A 95 12.47 -7.66 -7.65
N ARG A 96 12.97 -8.55 -8.52
CA ARG A 96 14.33 -9.11 -8.41
C ARG A 96 15.42 -8.04 -8.59
N GLN A 97 15.14 -6.99 -9.36
CA GLN A 97 16.07 -5.87 -9.54
C GLN A 97 15.99 -4.90 -8.37
N ALA A 98 14.78 -4.66 -7.84
CA ALA A 98 14.56 -3.72 -6.75
C ALA A 98 14.97 -4.28 -5.38
N LEU A 99 14.92 -5.61 -5.18
CA LEU A 99 15.29 -6.23 -3.93
C LEU A 99 16.79 -6.08 -3.65
N GLN A 100 17.13 -5.16 -2.76
CA GLN A 100 18.50 -4.95 -2.32
C GLN A 100 18.92 -6.09 -1.38
N ASP A 101 19.88 -6.92 -1.81
CA ASP A 101 20.43 -8.01 -1.01
C ASP A 101 21.48 -7.55 0.03
N THR A 102 21.51 -6.25 0.33
CA THR A 102 22.50 -5.62 1.21
C THR A 102 21.99 -5.44 2.64
N ALA A 103 20.68 -5.62 2.89
CA ALA A 103 20.08 -5.39 4.19
C ALA A 103 20.04 -6.65 5.06
N THR A 104 20.34 -6.51 6.35
CA THR A 104 20.13 -7.59 7.33
C THR A 104 18.66 -7.98 7.48
N ARG A 105 17.73 -7.08 7.10
CA ARG A 105 16.28 -7.29 7.05
C ARG A 105 15.74 -6.71 5.75
N ARG A 106 15.04 -7.52 4.95
CA ARG A 106 14.41 -7.06 3.70
C ARG A 106 12.95 -6.73 3.99
N LEU A 107 12.52 -5.54 3.58
CA LEU A 107 11.10 -5.19 3.52
C LEU A 107 10.54 -5.66 2.18
N ILE A 108 9.49 -6.46 2.21
CA ILE A 108 8.87 -7.05 1.02
C ILE A 108 7.37 -6.73 1.09
N THR A 109 6.79 -6.24 0.01
CA THR A 109 5.36 -5.90 -0.06
C THR A 109 4.64 -6.90 -0.95
N THR A 110 3.39 -7.23 -0.64
CA THR A 110 2.56 -8.06 -1.51
C THR A 110 1.07 -7.80 -1.34
N HIS A 111 0.33 -8.00 -2.43
CA HIS A 111 -1.13 -8.10 -2.45
C HIS A 111 -1.62 -9.54 -2.71
N LEU A 112 -0.72 -10.53 -2.73
CA LEU A 112 -1.11 -11.91 -2.95
C LEU A 112 -1.88 -12.48 -1.75
N PRO A 113 -2.93 -13.29 -2.00
CA PRO A 113 -3.68 -13.93 -0.92
C PRO A 113 -2.85 -15.00 -0.22
N ALA A 114 -3.15 -15.25 1.05
CA ALA A 114 -2.44 -16.22 1.89
C ALA A 114 -2.35 -17.63 1.29
N ARG A 115 -3.36 -18.07 0.52
CA ARG A 115 -3.32 -19.38 -0.16
C ARG A 115 -2.17 -19.52 -1.18
N VAL A 116 -1.66 -18.40 -1.69
CA VAL A 116 -0.54 -18.37 -2.63
C VAL A 116 0.80 -18.32 -1.89
N LEU A 117 0.92 -17.45 -0.87
CA LEU A 117 2.21 -17.25 -0.17
C LEU A 117 2.41 -18.10 1.08
N GLY A 118 1.34 -18.60 1.69
CA GLY A 118 1.37 -19.39 2.93
C GLY A 118 2.40 -20.53 2.88
N PRO A 119 2.41 -21.38 1.83
CA PRO A 119 3.39 -22.45 1.71
C PRO A 119 4.85 -21.98 1.74
N ALA A 120 5.18 -20.87 1.06
CA ALA A 120 6.54 -20.32 1.05
C ALA A 120 6.93 -19.69 2.40
N LEU A 121 5.95 -19.21 3.18
CA LEU A 121 6.18 -18.56 4.47
C LEU A 121 6.31 -19.54 5.65
N GLN A 122 5.61 -20.68 5.62
CA GLN A 122 5.46 -21.62 6.74
C GLN A 122 6.76 -22.09 7.41
N HIS A 123 7.87 -22.14 6.68
CA HIS A 123 9.17 -22.57 7.22
C HIS A 123 10.24 -21.48 7.24
N SER A 124 9.89 -20.27 6.84
CA SER A 124 10.85 -19.17 6.68
C SER A 124 11.22 -18.47 7.99
N LYS A 125 10.32 -18.49 8.98
CA LYS A 125 10.34 -17.60 10.17
C LYS A 125 10.29 -16.10 9.84
N ALA A 126 9.99 -15.73 8.59
CA ALA A 126 9.75 -14.35 8.22
C ALA A 126 8.55 -13.81 9.01
N LYS A 127 8.60 -12.53 9.36
CA LYS A 127 7.50 -11.86 10.05
C LYS A 127 6.56 -11.25 9.03
N VAL A 128 5.25 -11.44 9.22
CA VAL A 128 4.24 -10.85 8.35
C VAL A 128 3.53 -9.73 9.10
N ILE A 129 3.26 -8.62 8.43
CA ILE A 129 2.38 -7.57 8.88
C ILE A 129 1.19 -7.55 7.93
N TYR A 130 0.03 -7.95 8.44
CA TYR A 130 -1.21 -7.92 7.69
C TYR A 130 -2.02 -6.67 8.03
N VAL A 131 -2.20 -5.78 7.05
CA VAL A 131 -3.04 -4.58 7.22
C VAL A 131 -4.39 -4.81 6.55
N ALA A 132 -5.45 -4.79 7.36
CA ALA A 132 -6.83 -4.81 6.89
C ALA A 132 -7.43 -3.40 6.92
N ARG A 133 -8.51 -3.18 6.18
CA ARG A 133 -9.25 -1.91 6.16
C ARG A 133 -10.72 -2.20 5.94
N ASN A 134 -11.60 -1.35 6.44
CA ASN A 134 -13.03 -1.44 6.18
C ASN A 134 -13.29 -1.59 4.67
N PRO A 135 -13.96 -2.68 4.22
CA PRO A 135 -14.05 -2.99 2.81
C PRO A 135 -14.88 -1.97 2.02
N LYS A 136 -15.75 -1.19 2.68
CA LYS A 136 -16.48 -0.09 2.05
C LYS A 136 -15.55 1.07 1.68
N ASP A 137 -14.57 1.39 2.53
CA ASP A 137 -13.54 2.38 2.20
C ASP A 137 -12.55 1.83 1.16
N VAL A 138 -12.28 0.52 1.20
CA VAL A 138 -11.46 -0.16 0.19
C VAL A 138 -12.08 -0.02 -1.19
N VAL A 139 -13.36 -0.37 -1.38
CA VAL A 139 -13.99 -0.31 -2.72
C VAL A 139 -14.03 1.13 -3.26
N VAL A 140 -14.28 2.14 -2.43
CA VAL A 140 -14.20 3.56 -2.85
C VAL A 140 -12.79 3.93 -3.27
N SER A 141 -11.79 3.59 -2.46
CA SER A 141 -10.38 3.87 -2.78
C SER A 141 -9.93 3.15 -4.06
N PHE A 142 -10.43 1.93 -4.29
CA PHE A 142 -10.08 1.11 -5.43
C PHE A 142 -10.77 1.58 -6.72
N TYR A 143 -12.03 2.05 -6.62
CA TYR A 143 -12.74 2.70 -7.71
C TYR A 143 -11.96 3.90 -8.26
N HIS A 144 -11.59 4.83 -7.38
CA HIS A 144 -10.81 6.01 -7.79
C HIS A 144 -9.41 5.64 -8.28
N PHE A 145 -8.80 4.57 -7.75
CA PHE A 145 -7.52 4.09 -8.25
C PHE A 145 -7.59 3.51 -9.67
N HIS A 146 -8.67 2.81 -10.03
CA HIS A 146 -8.88 2.33 -11.40
C HIS A 146 -9.05 3.49 -12.40
N ARG A 147 -9.60 4.64 -11.97
CA ARG A 147 -9.66 5.86 -12.81
C ARG A 147 -8.29 6.49 -13.04
N LEU A 148 -7.36 6.28 -12.10
CA LEU A 148 -6.02 6.88 -12.07
C LEU A 148 -4.98 6.01 -12.80
N ALA A 149 -4.98 4.71 -12.51
CA ALA A 149 -3.96 3.77 -12.97
C ALA A 149 -4.37 3.15 -14.32
N LYS A 150 -3.69 3.53 -15.40
CA LYS A 150 -4.03 3.14 -16.77
C LYS A 150 -3.82 1.65 -17.07
N PHE A 151 -3.09 0.94 -16.22
CA PHE A 151 -2.90 -0.51 -16.32
C PHE A 151 -4.04 -1.32 -15.68
N LEU A 152 -5.07 -0.64 -15.16
CA LEU A 152 -6.28 -1.26 -14.68
C LEU A 152 -7.44 -0.97 -15.64
N PRO A 153 -8.41 -1.89 -15.78
CA PRO A 153 -9.60 -1.67 -16.59
C PRO A 153 -10.41 -0.47 -16.11
N ASP A 154 -11.15 0.16 -17.01
CA ASP A 154 -12.10 1.21 -16.66
C ASP A 154 -13.08 0.71 -15.57
N PRO A 155 -13.21 1.43 -14.44
CA PRO A 155 -14.12 1.04 -13.39
C PRO A 155 -15.60 1.22 -13.76
N GLY A 156 -15.92 2.01 -14.78
CA GLY A 156 -17.29 2.35 -15.16
C GLY A 156 -18.00 3.17 -14.08
N SER A 157 -19.31 2.94 -13.92
CA SER A 157 -20.06 3.53 -12.80
C SER A 157 -19.62 2.93 -11.47
N PHE A 158 -19.81 3.68 -10.37
CA PHE A 158 -19.54 3.16 -9.03
C PHE A 158 -20.38 1.90 -8.73
N ASP A 159 -21.64 1.86 -9.18
CA ASP A 159 -22.53 0.71 -9.03
C ASP A 159 -21.97 -0.54 -9.71
N THR A 160 -21.53 -0.43 -10.96
CA THR A 160 -20.91 -1.54 -11.70
C THR A 160 -19.64 -2.01 -11.02
N PHE A 161 -18.81 -1.08 -10.54
CA PHE A 161 -17.58 -1.42 -9.83
C PHE A 161 -17.85 -2.10 -8.49
N LEU A 162 -18.85 -1.62 -7.74
CA LEU A 162 -19.27 -2.20 -6.47
C LEU A 162 -19.75 -3.64 -6.63
N THR A 163 -20.54 -3.93 -7.67
CA THR A 163 -20.95 -5.30 -8.02
C THR A 163 -19.74 -6.19 -8.27
N ARG A 164 -18.81 -5.76 -9.13
CA ARG A 164 -17.57 -6.51 -9.41
C ARG A 164 -16.72 -6.75 -8.16
N PHE A 165 -16.66 -5.77 -7.27
CA PHE A 165 -15.94 -5.89 -6.00
C PHE A 165 -16.57 -6.93 -5.09
N LEU A 166 -17.90 -6.92 -4.95
CA LEU A 166 -18.65 -7.88 -4.13
C LEU A 166 -18.58 -9.31 -4.69
N GLU A 167 -18.59 -9.45 -6.01
CA GLU A 167 -18.41 -10.74 -6.71
C GLU A 167 -16.95 -11.23 -6.71
N GLY A 168 -16.00 -10.39 -6.26
CA GLY A 168 -14.57 -10.72 -6.27
C GLY A 168 -13.97 -10.84 -7.67
N THR A 169 -14.54 -10.17 -8.67
CA THR A 169 -14.08 -10.18 -10.08
C THR A 169 -13.16 -9.02 -10.43
N VAL A 170 -12.78 -8.19 -9.45
CA VAL A 170 -11.73 -7.18 -9.58
C VAL A 170 -10.33 -7.80 -9.47
N HIS A 171 -9.31 -7.04 -9.86
CA HIS A 171 -7.91 -7.42 -9.67
C HIS A 171 -7.61 -7.80 -8.21
N TYR A 172 -6.85 -8.88 -8.01
CA TYR A 172 -6.59 -9.55 -6.72
C TYR A 172 -7.78 -10.30 -6.09
N GLY A 173 -8.94 -10.32 -6.75
CA GLY A 173 -10.08 -11.16 -6.38
C GLY A 173 -10.92 -10.62 -5.21
N SER A 174 -11.61 -11.55 -4.54
CA SER A 174 -12.49 -11.26 -3.40
C SER A 174 -11.71 -10.72 -2.19
N TRP A 175 -12.13 -9.56 -1.69
CA TRP A 175 -11.64 -9.01 -0.43
C TRP A 175 -11.95 -9.96 0.75
N PHE A 176 -13.13 -10.58 0.74
CA PHE A 176 -13.57 -11.50 1.79
C PHE A 176 -12.63 -12.70 1.90
N ASP A 177 -12.35 -13.36 0.77
CA ASP A 177 -11.43 -14.51 0.73
C ASP A 177 -10.01 -14.11 1.09
N HIS A 178 -9.57 -12.92 0.66
CA HIS A 178 -8.25 -12.42 0.97
C HIS A 178 -8.06 -12.25 2.48
N VAL A 179 -9.00 -11.57 3.15
CA VAL A 179 -8.95 -11.33 4.59
C VAL A 179 -9.15 -12.62 5.39
N LYS A 180 -10.15 -13.44 5.06
CA LYS A 180 -10.36 -14.76 5.69
C LYS A 180 -9.13 -15.64 5.56
N GLY A 181 -8.53 -15.68 4.37
CA GLY A 181 -7.34 -16.47 4.10
C GLY A 181 -6.15 -16.06 4.97
N TRP A 182 -5.87 -14.76 5.07
CA TRP A 182 -4.78 -14.25 5.91
C TRP A 182 -5.07 -14.43 7.40
N LEU A 183 -6.29 -14.19 7.88
CA LEU A 183 -6.67 -14.48 9.27
C LEU A 183 -6.53 -15.96 9.62
N GLY A 184 -6.88 -16.86 8.69
CA GLY A 184 -6.73 -18.30 8.85
C GLY A 184 -5.29 -18.79 9.03
N GLN A 185 -4.28 -17.96 8.73
CA GLN A 185 -2.86 -18.30 8.92
C GLN A 185 -2.32 -17.92 10.31
N ARG A 186 -3.12 -17.31 11.19
CA ARG A 186 -2.66 -16.75 12.48
C ARG A 186 -1.98 -17.76 13.41
N GLN A 187 -2.30 -19.05 13.28
CA GLN A 187 -1.69 -20.13 14.08
C GLN A 187 -0.46 -20.76 13.40
N LEU A 188 -0.26 -20.51 12.11
CA LEU A 188 0.79 -21.15 11.29
C LEU A 188 1.96 -20.20 11.00
N LEU A 189 1.72 -18.88 11.02
CA LEU A 189 2.67 -17.85 10.66
C LEU A 189 2.81 -16.81 11.78
N ASP A 190 3.98 -16.18 11.85
CA ASP A 190 4.22 -15.05 12.77
C ASP A 190 3.64 -13.77 12.16
N ILE A 191 2.37 -13.46 12.48
CA ILE A 191 1.61 -12.37 11.86
C ILE A 191 1.20 -11.30 12.88
N PHE A 192 1.60 -10.07 12.59
CA PHE A 192 1.05 -8.86 13.19
C PHE A 192 -0.17 -8.38 12.42
N TYR A 193 -1.35 -8.50 13.04
CA TYR A 193 -2.58 -7.96 12.47
C TYR A 193 -2.82 -6.55 12.98
N VAL A 194 -3.19 -5.67 12.05
CA VAL A 194 -3.59 -4.30 12.33
C VAL A 194 -4.57 -3.82 11.30
N THR A 195 -5.43 -2.88 11.68
CA THR A 195 -6.32 -2.20 10.75
C THR A 195 -5.88 -0.79 10.42
N TYR A 196 -6.26 -0.32 9.24
CA TYR A 196 -6.11 1.08 8.86
C TYR A 196 -6.79 2.01 9.86
N GLU A 197 -7.91 1.56 10.44
CA GLU A 197 -8.67 2.27 11.47
C GLU A 197 -7.88 2.35 12.79
N GLU A 198 -7.23 1.27 13.24
CA GLU A 198 -6.34 1.29 14.41
C GLU A 198 -5.15 2.26 14.21
N LEU A 199 -4.55 2.28 13.01
CA LEU A 199 -3.47 3.22 12.68
C LEU A 199 -3.92 4.68 12.78
N HIS A 200 -5.15 4.98 12.38
CA HIS A 200 -5.75 6.32 12.54
C HIS A 200 -6.04 6.66 13.99
N GLN A 201 -6.54 5.69 14.75
CA GLN A 201 -6.95 5.90 16.13
C GLN A 201 -5.77 6.10 17.07
N ASP A 202 -4.71 5.30 16.92
CA ASP A 202 -3.52 5.35 17.77
C ASP A 202 -2.27 4.85 17.03
N LEU A 203 -1.69 5.73 16.21
CA LEU A 203 -0.42 5.45 15.52
C LEU A 203 0.71 5.13 16.53
N ARG A 204 0.76 5.82 17.66
CA ARG A 204 1.83 5.70 18.65
C ARG A 204 1.81 4.33 19.32
N GLY A 205 0.66 3.92 19.87
CA GLY A 205 0.49 2.60 20.48
C GLY A 205 0.65 1.48 19.45
N THR A 206 0.21 1.70 18.21
CA THR A 206 0.44 0.75 17.12
C THR A 206 1.92 0.60 16.81
N ALA A 207 2.69 1.68 16.75
CA ALA A 207 4.14 1.65 16.53
C ALA A 207 4.87 0.92 17.67
N GLN A 208 4.44 1.10 18.92
CA GLN A 208 5.00 0.38 20.07
C GLN A 208 4.77 -1.14 19.98
N ARG A 209 3.54 -1.55 19.63
CA ARG A 209 3.20 -2.95 19.37
C ARG A 209 4.01 -3.52 18.21
N LEU A 210 4.15 -2.79 17.10
CA LEU A 210 4.98 -3.16 15.95
C LEU A 210 6.44 -3.34 16.33
N SER A 211 7.00 -2.38 17.08
CA SER A 211 8.38 -2.42 17.57
C SER A 211 8.67 -3.66 18.41
N THR A 212 7.73 -4.00 19.30
CA THR A 212 7.82 -5.20 20.15
C THR A 212 7.75 -6.46 19.30
N PHE A 213 6.78 -6.54 18.39
CA PHE A 213 6.62 -7.66 17.46
C PHE A 213 7.87 -7.87 16.60
N LEU A 214 8.46 -6.80 16.04
CA LEU A 214 9.63 -6.87 15.18
C LEU A 214 10.94 -7.05 15.95
N GLY A 215 10.95 -6.77 17.25
CA GLY A 215 12.17 -6.77 18.07
C GLY A 215 13.11 -5.63 17.72
N CYS A 216 12.58 -4.46 17.34
CA CYS A 216 13.37 -3.25 17.07
C CYS A 216 13.11 -2.19 18.15
N PRO A 217 14.15 -1.59 18.78
CA PRO A 217 13.95 -0.55 19.78
C PRO A 217 13.24 0.68 19.20
N LEU A 218 12.24 1.20 19.93
CA LEU A 218 11.50 2.40 19.58
C LEU A 218 11.88 3.55 20.52
N GLY A 219 12.77 4.43 20.06
CA GLY A 219 13.17 5.64 20.78
C GLY A 219 12.17 6.79 20.60
N LEU A 220 12.30 7.81 21.47
CA LEU A 220 11.48 9.03 21.37
C LEU A 220 11.67 9.77 20.04
N GLU A 221 12.89 9.77 19.49
CA GLU A 221 13.18 10.37 18.18
C GLU A 221 12.43 9.65 17.05
N THR A 222 12.47 8.31 17.03
CA THR A 222 11.71 7.52 16.05
C THR A 222 10.21 7.75 16.18
N LEU A 223 9.68 7.84 17.41
CA LEU A 223 8.26 8.16 17.63
C LEU A 223 7.89 9.54 17.08
N GLY A 224 8.69 10.57 17.37
CA GLY A 224 8.46 11.92 16.83
C GLY A 224 8.53 11.95 15.30
N ALA A 225 9.49 11.22 14.72
CA ALA A 225 9.60 11.07 13.27
C ALA A 225 8.36 10.40 12.68
N LEU A 226 7.85 9.32 13.29
CA LEU A 226 6.63 8.64 12.84
C LEU A 226 5.40 9.57 12.89
N GLU A 227 5.17 10.25 14.01
CA GLU A 227 4.02 11.15 14.18
C GLU A 227 4.02 12.30 13.15
N GLN A 228 5.19 12.83 12.80
CA GLN A 228 5.33 13.88 11.80
C GLN A 228 5.29 13.35 10.36
N HIS A 229 6.18 12.43 10.03
CA HIS A 229 6.42 11.99 8.64
C HIS A 229 5.39 11.00 8.11
N CYS A 230 4.77 10.21 8.97
CA CYS A 230 3.69 9.30 8.56
C CYS A 230 2.30 9.96 8.63
N SER A 231 2.22 11.28 8.85
CA SER A 231 0.94 12.00 8.68
C SER A 231 0.52 12.02 7.20
N PHE A 232 -0.79 11.96 6.95
CA PHE A 232 -1.31 11.97 5.58
C PHE A 232 -0.85 13.20 4.78
N ALA A 233 -0.85 14.38 5.40
CA ALA A 233 -0.41 15.62 4.75
C ALA A 233 1.06 15.54 4.30
N THR A 234 1.95 15.08 5.19
CA THR A 234 3.37 14.95 4.86
C THR A 234 3.62 13.91 3.78
N MET A 235 2.95 12.75 3.85
CA MET A 235 3.09 11.71 2.84
C MET A 235 2.50 12.10 1.49
N ARG A 236 1.40 12.87 1.46
CA ARG A 236 0.80 13.42 0.24
C ARG A 236 1.79 14.33 -0.50
N ASP A 237 2.57 15.10 0.25
CA ASP A 237 3.50 16.08 -0.32
C ASP A 237 4.92 15.48 -0.55
N ASN A 238 5.17 14.24 -0.10
CA ASN A 238 6.42 13.51 -0.34
C ASN A 238 6.39 12.79 -1.71
N VAL A 239 7.17 13.29 -2.68
CA VAL A 239 7.28 12.69 -4.03
C VAL A 239 7.79 11.24 -4.02
N MET A 240 8.50 10.83 -2.96
CA MET A 240 8.99 9.45 -2.79
C MET A 240 7.95 8.48 -2.22
N ALA A 241 6.75 8.97 -1.86
CA ALA A 241 5.67 8.15 -1.31
C ALA A 241 4.30 8.37 -2.01
N ASN A 242 4.10 9.52 -2.66
CA ASN A 242 2.81 9.90 -3.25
C ASN A 242 2.61 9.42 -4.70
N TYR A 243 3.58 8.70 -5.28
CA TYR A 243 3.56 8.13 -6.63
C TYR A 243 3.55 9.15 -7.79
N THR A 244 3.85 10.44 -7.56
CA THR A 244 3.93 11.43 -8.64
C THR A 244 5.16 11.25 -9.54
N LEU A 245 6.13 10.43 -9.13
CA LEU A 245 7.27 10.04 -9.99
C LEU A 245 6.90 8.99 -11.05
N ILE A 246 5.73 8.35 -10.94
CA ILE A 246 5.26 7.40 -11.96
C ILE A 246 4.81 8.18 -13.20
N PRO A 247 5.25 7.78 -14.41
CA PRO A 247 4.86 8.44 -15.66
C PRO A 247 3.35 8.53 -15.87
N THR A 248 2.88 9.58 -16.54
CA THR A 248 1.45 9.86 -16.78
C THR A 248 0.79 8.81 -17.67
N GLU A 249 1.58 8.11 -18.48
CA GLU A 249 1.18 6.99 -19.33
C GLU A 249 0.81 5.75 -18.52
N ILE A 250 1.29 5.65 -17.27
CA ILE A 250 1.00 4.55 -16.34
C ILE A 250 -0.01 5.00 -15.28
N MET A 251 0.14 6.22 -14.74
CA MET A 251 -0.72 6.78 -13.69
C MET A 251 -1.03 8.26 -13.96
N ASP A 252 -2.28 8.57 -14.28
CA ASP A 252 -2.68 9.91 -14.71
C ASP A 252 -3.14 10.80 -13.55
N HIS A 253 -2.18 11.48 -12.92
CA HIS A 253 -2.44 12.39 -11.79
C HIS A 253 -3.26 13.65 -12.15
N SER A 254 -3.67 13.83 -13.40
CA SER A 254 -4.69 14.85 -13.75
C SER A 254 -6.11 14.41 -13.39
N GLN A 255 -6.36 13.10 -13.29
CA GLN A 255 -7.67 12.52 -12.95
C GLN A 255 -7.92 12.42 -11.43
N GLY A 256 -6.88 12.69 -10.61
CA GLY A 256 -6.91 12.59 -9.16
C GLY A 256 -5.51 12.38 -8.60
N SER A 257 -5.42 12.02 -7.32
CA SER A 257 -4.14 11.73 -6.67
C SER A 257 -4.14 10.34 -6.04
N PHE A 258 -2.98 9.68 -6.01
CA PHE A 258 -2.81 8.43 -5.28
C PHE A 258 -3.10 8.60 -3.78
N MET A 259 -2.56 9.67 -3.19
CA MET A 259 -2.88 10.14 -1.84
C MET A 259 -4.16 10.98 -1.87
N ARG A 260 -5.31 10.33 -1.97
CA ARG A 260 -6.62 10.97 -2.24
C ARG A 260 -7.21 11.75 -1.06
N LYS A 261 -7.63 11.04 -0.01
CA LYS A 261 -8.24 11.64 1.20
C LYS A 261 -7.59 11.19 2.51
N GLY A 262 -7.16 9.93 2.59
CA GLY A 262 -6.47 9.41 3.77
C GLY A 262 -7.32 9.41 5.05
N VAL A 263 -8.64 9.23 4.95
CA VAL A 263 -9.57 9.20 6.09
C VAL A 263 -10.27 7.86 6.24
N VAL A 264 -10.83 7.62 7.42
CA VAL A 264 -11.77 6.53 7.70
C VAL A 264 -13.19 7.01 7.42
N GLY A 265 -13.97 6.21 6.71
CA GLY A 265 -15.41 6.41 6.57
C GLY A 265 -15.88 7.21 5.35
N ASP A 266 -15.00 7.46 4.38
CA ASP A 266 -15.32 8.15 3.12
C ASP A 266 -16.38 7.42 2.29
N TRP A 267 -16.58 6.13 2.54
CA TRP A 267 -17.67 5.36 1.95
C TRP A 267 -19.06 5.98 2.17
N ARG A 268 -19.26 6.74 3.25
CA ARG A 268 -20.55 7.40 3.55
C ARG A 268 -20.95 8.44 2.50
N ASP A 269 -19.97 9.04 1.83
CA ASP A 269 -20.20 10.03 0.78
C ASP A 269 -20.44 9.38 -0.60
N HIS A 270 -20.29 8.06 -0.72
CA HIS A 270 -20.33 7.34 -2.00
C HIS A 270 -21.46 6.31 -2.08
N PHE A 271 -21.80 5.67 -0.96
CA PHE A 271 -22.81 4.62 -0.93
C PHE A 271 -24.22 5.21 -0.82
N SER A 272 -25.12 4.75 -1.68
CA SER A 272 -26.55 4.92 -1.43
C SER A 272 -27.00 4.08 -0.22
N PRO A 273 -28.13 4.43 0.43
CA PRO A 273 -28.69 3.60 1.49
C PRO A 273 -28.93 2.14 1.07
N GLN A 274 -29.37 1.92 -0.17
CA GLN A 274 -29.63 0.59 -0.73
C GLN A 274 -28.34 -0.20 -0.92
N GLN A 275 -27.28 0.43 -1.45
CA GLN A 275 -25.96 -0.19 -1.60
C GLN A 275 -25.38 -0.56 -0.24
N ASN A 276 -25.48 0.33 0.74
CA ASN A 276 -25.01 0.07 2.09
C ASN A 276 -25.74 -1.11 2.75
N ALA A 277 -27.07 -1.19 2.59
CA ALA A 277 -27.87 -2.30 3.10
C ALA A 277 -27.53 -3.64 2.43
N LEU A 278 -27.36 -3.65 1.10
CA LEU A 278 -26.91 -4.83 0.36
C LEU A 278 -25.52 -5.27 0.81
N PHE A 279 -24.59 -4.33 0.90
CA PHE A 279 -23.22 -4.60 1.34
C PHE A 279 -23.20 -5.21 2.73
N ASN A 280 -23.94 -4.64 3.69
CA ASN A 280 -23.99 -5.16 5.06
C ASN A 280 -24.50 -6.60 5.13
N ARG A 281 -25.52 -6.92 4.33
CA ARG A 281 -26.08 -8.28 4.26
C ARG A 281 -25.04 -9.27 3.76
N LEU A 282 -24.43 -8.97 2.61
CA LEU A 282 -23.39 -9.83 2.01
C LEU A 282 -22.16 -9.94 2.92
N TYR A 283 -21.78 -8.85 3.58
CA TYR A 283 -20.69 -8.87 4.56
C TYR A 283 -21.01 -9.83 5.71
N GLN A 284 -22.23 -9.79 6.26
CA GLN A 284 -22.64 -10.70 7.32
C GLN A 284 -22.67 -12.16 6.84
N GLU A 285 -23.16 -12.41 5.62
CA GLU A 285 -23.18 -13.75 5.01
C GLU A 285 -21.76 -14.29 4.80
N GLU A 286 -20.83 -13.46 4.33
CA GLU A 286 -19.45 -13.84 4.02
C GLU A 286 -18.53 -13.97 5.25
N MET A 287 -18.72 -13.11 6.24
CA MET A 287 -17.82 -12.97 7.38
C MET A 287 -18.36 -13.59 8.66
N GLY A 288 -19.67 -13.83 8.76
CA GLY A 288 -20.30 -14.44 9.93
C GLY A 288 -19.87 -13.76 11.23
N ASP A 289 -19.39 -14.58 12.18
CA ASP A 289 -18.89 -14.14 13.49
C ASP A 289 -17.38 -13.90 13.51
N LEU A 290 -16.73 -13.82 12.34
CA LEU A 290 -15.28 -13.61 12.29
C LEU A 290 -14.96 -12.23 12.89
N GLU A 291 -14.37 -12.24 14.08
CA GLU A 291 -13.89 -11.03 14.75
C GLU A 291 -12.73 -10.42 13.95
N LEU A 292 -13.08 -9.49 13.08
CA LEU A 292 -12.14 -8.53 12.54
C LEU A 292 -12.01 -7.37 13.52
N PRO A 293 -10.80 -6.85 13.78
CA PRO A 293 -10.60 -5.57 14.44
C PRO A 293 -11.00 -4.37 13.54
N ILE A 294 -11.98 -4.56 12.65
CA ILE A 294 -12.49 -3.55 11.74
C ILE A 294 -13.89 -3.14 12.27
N PRO A 295 -14.09 -1.89 12.69
CA PRO A 295 -15.44 -1.40 12.95
C PRO A 295 -16.21 -1.31 11.62
N VAL A 296 -17.05 -2.32 11.33
CA VAL A 296 -17.90 -2.35 10.12
C VAL A 296 -19.29 -1.75 10.38
N GLY A 297 -19.68 -1.57 11.65
CA GLY A 297 -20.76 -0.68 12.09
C GLY A 297 -20.24 0.71 12.46
N SER A 298 -21.10 1.72 12.62
CA SER A 298 -20.69 3.06 13.06
C SER A 298 -20.25 3.06 14.53
N PRO A 299 -18.98 3.29 14.88
CA PRO A 299 -18.68 3.99 16.10
C PRO A 299 -18.80 5.48 15.77
N HIS A 300 -19.38 6.28 16.67
CA HIS A 300 -19.15 7.71 16.63
C HIS A 300 -17.65 7.97 16.86
N ILE A 301 -16.84 7.87 15.81
CA ILE A 301 -15.49 8.39 15.81
C ILE A 301 -15.67 9.89 15.61
N GLN A 302 -15.63 10.64 16.71
CA GLN A 302 -15.51 12.09 16.62
C GLN A 302 -14.27 12.41 15.78
N PRO A 303 -14.36 13.33 14.82
CA PRO A 303 -13.16 13.77 14.11
C PRO A 303 -12.16 14.25 15.15
N ALA A 304 -10.91 13.81 15.02
CA ALA A 304 -9.82 14.34 15.81
C ALA A 304 -9.88 15.89 15.76
N PRO A 305 -9.74 16.59 16.89
CA PRO A 305 -9.79 18.04 16.89
C PRO A 305 -8.75 18.54 15.89
N HIS A 306 -9.18 19.41 14.98
CA HIS A 306 -8.26 20.16 14.13
C HIS A 306 -7.23 20.81 15.05
N MET A 307 -6.00 20.29 15.02
CA MET A 307 -4.84 20.93 15.62
C MET A 307 -4.56 22.18 14.79
N GLY A 308 -5.35 23.22 15.06
CA GLY A 308 -5.15 24.56 14.53
C GLY A 308 -3.78 25.04 14.98
N VAL A 309 -2.94 25.38 14.03
CA VAL A 309 -1.66 26.05 14.27
C VAL A 309 -1.98 27.40 14.94
N PRO A 310 -1.51 27.68 16.18
CA PRO A 310 -1.70 28.98 16.78
C PRO A 310 -0.70 29.96 16.16
N GLY A 311 -1.23 31.05 15.58
CA GLY A 311 -0.45 32.26 15.30
C GLY A 311 -0.11 32.49 13.82
N GLN A 312 -1.03 33.12 13.09
CA GLN A 312 -0.66 34.00 11.99
C GLN A 312 -1.43 35.31 12.11
N THR A 313 -0.74 36.34 12.63
CA THR A 313 -1.08 37.74 12.40
C THR A 313 -0.71 38.11 10.96
N PRO A 314 -1.50 38.97 10.27
CA PRO A 314 -1.33 39.21 8.84
C PRO A 314 -0.29 40.30 8.59
N ALA A 315 0.64 40.09 7.65
CA ALA A 315 1.46 41.16 7.09
C ALA A 315 1.66 41.01 5.57
N ARG A 316 1.57 42.17 4.92
CA ARG A 316 1.54 42.50 3.49
C ARG A 316 2.73 42.00 2.65
N ALA A 317 2.38 41.55 1.45
CA ALA A 317 2.83 41.96 0.10
C ALA A 317 4.32 42.22 -0.24
N LYS A 318 4.71 41.53 -1.33
CA LYS A 318 5.74 41.83 -2.36
C LYS A 318 7.22 41.74 -1.95
N GLY A 319 7.90 40.73 -2.50
CA GLY A 319 9.36 40.63 -2.59
C GLY A 319 9.77 39.46 -3.48
N GLN A 320 10.76 39.69 -4.35
CA GLN A 320 11.18 38.86 -5.48
C GLN A 320 11.72 37.47 -5.09
N LEU A 321 11.53 36.49 -5.99
CA LEU A 321 12.18 35.17 -5.95
C LEU A 321 13.70 35.29 -6.17
N PRO A 322 14.56 34.69 -5.33
CA PRO A 322 15.99 34.56 -5.61
C PRO A 322 16.28 33.39 -6.57
N PRO A 323 17.43 33.41 -7.28
CA PRO A 323 17.70 32.52 -8.41
C PRO A 323 18.07 31.09 -7.98
N GLN A 324 17.71 30.13 -8.82
CA GLN A 324 18.09 28.71 -8.69
C GLN A 324 19.63 28.53 -8.75
N PRO A 325 20.23 27.68 -7.88
CA PRO A 325 21.61 27.24 -8.07
C PRO A 325 21.68 26.14 -9.14
N ARG A 326 22.70 26.28 -9.99
CA ARG A 326 23.07 25.36 -11.07
C ARG A 326 23.44 23.97 -10.54
N GLN A 327 23.12 23.00 -11.39
CA GLN A 327 23.43 21.57 -11.31
C GLN A 327 24.88 21.27 -10.87
N ALA A 328 25.00 20.35 -9.91
CA ALA A 328 26.16 19.48 -9.78
C ALA A 328 25.67 18.04 -10.03
N LEU A 329 25.97 17.53 -11.22
CA LEU A 329 25.75 16.14 -11.62
C LEU A 329 26.70 15.25 -10.81
N GLY A 330 26.13 14.43 -9.94
CA GLY A 330 26.81 13.33 -9.25
C GLY A 330 25.99 12.05 -9.44
N PHE A 331 26.57 11.10 -10.16
CA PHE A 331 26.03 9.79 -10.55
C PHE A 331 25.29 9.07 -9.41
N TYR A 332 23.99 8.80 -9.59
CA TYR A 332 23.26 7.73 -8.88
C TYR A 332 22.43 6.94 -9.88
N GLY A 333 22.55 5.61 -9.77
CA GLY A 333 22.29 4.63 -10.81
C GLY A 333 20.83 4.41 -11.20
N ASP A 334 20.72 3.91 -12.43
CA ASP A 334 19.51 3.67 -13.20
C ASP A 334 18.55 2.64 -12.57
N ILE A 335 17.40 3.12 -12.09
CA ILE A 335 16.10 2.48 -12.36
C ILE A 335 15.24 3.52 -13.08
N TYR A 336 15.57 3.77 -14.35
CA TYR A 336 14.70 4.52 -15.23
C TYR A 336 13.52 3.61 -15.62
N TYR A 337 12.28 4.05 -15.31
CA TYR A 337 11.17 3.70 -16.19
C TYR A 337 11.58 4.20 -17.58
N PRO A 338 11.68 3.32 -18.58
CA PRO A 338 12.21 3.68 -19.87
C PRO A 338 11.42 4.87 -20.45
N ALA A 339 12.11 5.98 -20.65
CA ALA A 339 11.57 7.17 -21.31
C ALA A 339 11.38 6.89 -22.80
N VAL A 340 10.16 7.21 -23.28
CA VAL A 340 9.67 7.53 -24.64
C VAL A 340 10.36 6.88 -25.84
#